data_AF-A0A964AW62-F1
#
_entry.id   AF-A0A964AW62-F1
#
_cell.length_a   1.000
_cell.length_b   1.000
_cell.length_c   1.000
_cell.angle_alpha   90.00
_cell.angle_beta   90.00
_cell.angle_gamma   90.00
#
_symmetry.space_group_name_H-M   'P 1'
#
loop_
_entity.id
_entity.type
_entity.pdbx_description
1 polymer ?
#
loop_
_entity_poly.entity_id
_entity_poly.type
_entity_poly.pdbx_seq_one_letter_code
_entity_poly.pdbx_strand_id
1 'polypeptide(L)'
;MGTDAPLPAPRMRFECPERWASLRGDGCSRFCDRCQLEVVDLSALDDDVVRDLHQRPAAERPACVRFLQAPDGTLITRTTRRKQLLDVLRGYVKR
;
A
#
# COMPACT_ATOMS: atom_id res chain seq x y z
N MET A 1 6.59 -12.46 36.72
CA MET A 1 6.03 -11.17 36.30
C MET A 1 6.30 -11.04 34.82
N GLY A 2 5.38 -11.54 33.98
CA GLY A 2 5.52 -11.45 32.53
C GLY A 2 5.34 -10.01 32.11
N THR A 3 6.27 -9.47 31.34
CA THR A 3 6.16 -8.13 30.77
C THR A 3 5.03 -8.12 29.75
N ASP A 4 3.85 -7.67 30.18
CA ASP A 4 2.74 -7.26 29.32
C ASP A 4 3.06 -5.89 28.72
N ALA A 5 4.20 -5.80 28.02
CA ALA A 5 4.54 -4.59 27.29
C ALA A 5 3.60 -4.52 26.08
N PRO A 6 2.85 -3.42 25.88
CA PRO A 6 1.93 -3.31 24.77
C PRO A 6 2.69 -3.49 23.45
N LEU A 7 2.11 -4.28 22.55
CA LEU A 7 2.68 -4.47 21.22
C LEU A 7 2.85 -3.10 20.54
N PRO A 8 4.02 -2.80 19.97
CA PRO A 8 4.25 -1.50 19.37
C PRO A 8 3.30 -1.28 18.20
N ALA A 9 2.69 -0.10 18.14
CA ALA A 9 1.67 0.21 17.15
C ALA A 9 2.26 0.25 15.73
N PRO A 10 1.53 -0.27 14.72
CA PRO A 10 1.93 -0.12 13.34
C PRO A 10 1.90 1.34 12.89
N ARG A 11 2.77 1.70 11.94
CA ARG A 11 2.89 3.05 11.40
C ARG A 11 2.31 3.14 10.01
N MET A 12 1.60 4.23 9.73
CA MET A 12 1.15 4.56 8.37
C MET A 12 2.32 5.12 7.56
N ARG A 13 2.64 4.46 6.45
CA ARG A 13 3.57 4.95 5.42
C ARG A 13 2.80 5.42 4.21
N PHE A 14 3.32 6.46 3.58
CA PHE A 14 2.65 7.13 2.49
C PHE A 14 3.67 7.73 1.55
N GLU A 15 3.59 7.35 0.27
CA GLU A 15 4.50 7.80 -0.79
C GLU A 15 3.69 8.60 -1.83
N CYS A 16 3.21 9.76 -1.38
CA CYS A 16 2.63 10.79 -2.23
C CYS A 16 2.75 12.13 -1.47
N PRO A 17 2.99 13.25 -2.18
CA PRO A 17 3.06 14.57 -1.55
C PRO A 17 1.70 15.06 -1.00
N GLU A 18 0.58 14.53 -1.48
CA GLU A 18 -0.78 14.98 -1.12
C GLU A 18 -1.43 14.08 -0.07
N ARG A 19 -2.04 14.67 0.96
CA ARG A 19 -2.69 13.88 2.03
C ARG A 19 -3.79 12.99 1.47
N TRP A 20 -3.81 11.70 1.85
CA TRP A 20 -4.84 10.72 1.46
C TRP A 20 -6.28 11.24 1.58
N ALA A 21 -6.58 11.95 2.66
CA ALA A 21 -7.91 12.51 2.92
C ALA A 21 -8.35 13.57 1.88
N SER A 22 -7.39 14.21 1.20
CA SER A 22 -7.61 15.21 0.16
C SER A 22 -7.72 14.61 -1.24
N LEU A 23 -7.44 13.31 -1.41
CA LEU A 23 -7.51 12.63 -2.69
C LEU A 23 -8.95 12.26 -3.06
N ARG A 24 -9.28 12.31 -4.36
CA ARG A 24 -10.61 11.94 -4.87
C ARG A 24 -10.71 10.45 -5.13
N GLY A 25 -11.84 9.85 -4.80
CA GLY A 25 -12.10 8.42 -4.95
C GLY A 25 -12.52 7.76 -3.64
N ASP A 26 -12.84 6.48 -3.70
CA ASP A 26 -13.34 5.68 -2.57
C ASP A 26 -12.56 4.38 -2.40
N GLY A 27 -12.80 3.71 -1.27
CA GLY A 27 -12.22 2.39 -1.01
C GLY A 27 -10.69 2.38 -0.95
N CYS A 28 -10.09 1.46 -1.71
CA CYS A 28 -8.68 1.08 -1.64
C CYS A 28 -7.78 1.85 -2.62
N SER A 29 -8.34 2.70 -3.49
CA SER A 29 -7.57 3.55 -4.41
C SER A 29 -8.17 4.95 -4.50
N ARG A 30 -7.32 5.97 -4.62
CA ARG A 30 -7.74 7.35 -4.82
C ARG A 30 -6.87 8.04 -5.84
N PHE A 31 -7.43 8.89 -6.67
CA PHE A 31 -6.68 9.67 -7.63
C PHE A 31 -6.04 10.91 -6.99
N CYS A 32 -4.76 11.13 -7.28
CA CYS A 32 -4.03 12.34 -6.93
C CYS A 32 -3.84 13.22 -8.16
N ASP A 33 -4.48 14.39 -8.15
CA ASP A 33 -4.38 15.36 -9.23
C ASP A 33 -2.96 15.94 -9.40
N ARG A 34 -2.17 15.99 -8.31
CA ARG A 34 -0.80 16.50 -8.35
C ARG A 34 0.19 15.51 -8.95
N CYS A 35 0.08 14.24 -8.58
CA CYS A 35 0.91 13.18 -9.16
C CYS A 35 0.40 12.72 -10.53
N GLN A 36 -0.88 13.00 -10.82
CA GLN A 36 -1.63 12.44 -11.94
C GLN A 36 -1.63 10.91 -11.94
N LEU A 37 -1.74 10.31 -10.74
CA LEU A 37 -1.66 8.87 -10.52
C LEU A 37 -2.72 8.41 -9.52
N GLU A 38 -3.12 7.15 -9.62
CA GLU A 38 -3.82 6.49 -8.52
C GLU A 38 -2.86 6.26 -7.34
N VAL A 39 -3.37 6.47 -6.13
CA VAL A 39 -2.74 6.17 -4.87
C VAL A 39 -3.45 4.95 -4.30
N VAL A 40 -2.73 3.86 -4.09
CA VAL A 40 -3.31 2.58 -3.64
C VAL A 40 -3.00 2.34 -2.16
N ASP A 41 -4.01 2.04 -1.35
CA ASP A 41 -3.83 1.56 0.03
C ASP A 41 -3.60 0.04 0.04
N LEU A 42 -2.33 -0.35 0.12
CA LEU A 42 -1.88 -1.75 0.08
C LEU A 42 -2.34 -2.56 1.30
N SER A 43 -2.65 -1.87 2.40
CA SER A 43 -3.17 -2.52 3.59
C SER A 43 -4.65 -2.83 3.50
N ALA A 44 -5.37 -2.17 2.60
CA ALA A 44 -6.77 -2.42 2.33
C ALA A 44 -6.99 -3.45 1.20
N LEU A 45 -5.94 -3.83 0.46
CA LEU A 45 -6.06 -4.77 -0.66
C LEU A 45 -6.46 -6.18 -0.23
N ASP A 46 -7.39 -6.75 -0.99
CA ASP A 46 -7.75 -8.16 -0.96
C ASP A 46 -7.02 -8.95 -2.06
N ASP A 47 -7.28 -10.25 -2.10
CA ASP A 47 -6.64 -11.18 -3.02
C ASP A 47 -6.99 -10.91 -4.50
N ASP A 48 -8.17 -10.38 -4.79
CA ASP A 48 -8.62 -10.15 -6.16
C ASP A 48 -7.99 -8.88 -6.72
N VAL A 49 -7.93 -7.81 -5.92
CA VAL A 49 -7.25 -6.57 -6.32
C VAL A 49 -5.73 -6.78 -6.46
N VAL A 50 -5.10 -7.58 -5.58
CA VAL A 50 -3.67 -7.91 -5.74
C VAL A 50 -3.41 -8.68 -7.03
N ARG A 51 -4.30 -9.61 -7.39
CA ARG A 51 -4.19 -10.35 -8.65
C ARG A 51 -4.30 -9.42 -9.86
N ASP A 52 -5.30 -8.54 -9.86
CA ASP A 52 -5.50 -7.56 -10.94
C ASP A 52 -4.27 -6.65 -11.10
N LEU A 53 -3.79 -6.04 -10.02
CA LEU A 53 -2.60 -5.19 -10.03
C LEU A 53 -1.34 -5.93 -10.50
N HIS A 54 -1.20 -7.20 -10.14
CA HIS A 54 -0.08 -8.03 -10.57
C HIS A 54 -0.11 -8.31 -12.09
N GLN A 55 -1.31 -8.41 -12.69
CA GLN A 55 -1.49 -8.63 -14.13
C GLN A 55 -1.24 -7.37 -14.96
N ARG A 56 -1.36 -6.17 -14.36
CA ARG A 56 -1.08 -4.91 -15.06
C ARG A 56 0.42 -4.78 -15.44
N PRO A 57 0.74 -4.30 -16.65
CA PRO A 57 2.12 -4.02 -17.07
C PRO A 57 2.83 -3.08 -16.09
N ALA A 58 4.12 -3.31 -15.82
CA ALA A 58 4.90 -2.49 -14.88
C ALA A 58 4.85 -0.98 -15.19
N ALA A 59 4.77 -0.61 -16.47
CA ALA A 59 4.66 0.79 -16.94
C ALA A 59 3.31 1.45 -16.63
N GLU A 60 2.26 0.66 -16.38
CA GLU A 60 0.89 1.11 -16.10
C GLU A 60 0.55 1.04 -14.61
N ARG A 61 1.52 0.64 -13.77
CA ARG A 61 1.24 0.49 -12.34
C ARG A 61 1.36 1.87 -11.64
N PRO A 62 0.40 2.23 -10.76
CA PRO A 62 0.41 3.47 -10.00
C PRO A 62 1.62 3.65 -9.05
N ALA A 63 2.42 4.71 -9.22
CA ALA A 63 3.63 4.93 -8.41
C ALA A 63 3.38 5.49 -6.99
N CYS A 64 2.13 5.77 -6.60
CA CYS A 64 1.81 6.27 -5.27
C CYS A 64 1.13 5.19 -4.44
N VAL A 65 1.64 4.96 -3.24
CA VAL A 65 1.11 3.93 -2.34
C VAL A 65 1.00 4.41 -0.91
N ARG A 66 0.11 3.76 -0.17
CA ARG A 66 -0.07 3.89 1.27
C ARG A 66 -0.07 2.51 1.88
N PHE A 67 0.54 2.34 3.05
CA PHE A 67 0.52 1.07 3.75
C PHE A 67 0.84 1.14 5.23
N LEU A 68 0.26 0.24 6.00
CA LEU A 68 0.59 -0.02 7.39
C LEU A 68 1.85 -0.88 7.45
N GLN A 69 2.81 -0.42 8.22
CA GLN A 69 4.05 -1.11 8.49
C GLN A 69 4.10 -1.49 9.97
N ALA A 70 4.28 -2.77 10.24
CA ALA A 70 4.57 -3.25 11.57
C ALA A 70 5.94 -2.70 12.06
N PRO A 71 6.18 -2.68 13.38
CA PRO A 71 7.41 -2.15 13.96
C PRO A 71 8.71 -2.82 13.46
N ASP A 72 8.62 -4.10 13.06
CA ASP A 72 9.70 -4.89 12.45
C ASP A 72 9.94 -4.58 10.96
N GLY A 73 9.19 -3.62 10.39
CA GLY A 73 9.25 -3.25 8.99
C GLY A 73 8.32 -4.06 8.08
N THR A 74 7.62 -5.07 8.62
CA THR A 74 6.73 -5.94 7.87
C THR A 74 5.51 -5.18 7.36
N LEU A 75 5.24 -5.26 6.06
CA LEU A 75 4.01 -4.75 5.47
C LEU A 75 2.79 -5.50 6.03
N ILE A 76 1.82 -4.78 6.58
CA ILE A 76 0.54 -5.30 7.03
C ILE A 76 -0.45 -5.20 5.87
N THR A 77 -1.06 -6.32 5.53
CA THR A 77 -2.01 -6.43 4.41
C THR A 77 -3.07 -7.47 4.75
N ARG A 78 -4.23 -7.38 4.09
CA ARG A 78 -5.34 -8.32 4.24
C ARG A 78 -5.26 -9.49 3.24
N THR A 79 -4.34 -9.43 2.28
CA THR A 79 -4.17 -10.47 1.27
C THR A 79 -3.34 -11.66 1.77
N THR A 80 -3.69 -12.86 1.33
CA THR A 80 -2.84 -14.05 1.46
C THR A 80 -1.76 -14.10 0.38
N ARG A 81 -1.90 -13.30 -0.69
CA ARG A 81 -1.01 -13.24 -1.86
C ARG A 81 0.21 -12.34 -1.66
N ARG A 82 0.84 -12.46 -0.49
CA ARG A 82 1.96 -11.58 -0.06
C ARG A 82 3.08 -11.49 -1.09
N LYS A 83 3.44 -12.61 -1.74
CA LYS A 83 4.48 -12.63 -2.78
C LYS A 83 4.11 -11.74 -3.97
N GLN A 84 2.89 -11.87 -4.49
CA GLN A 84 2.41 -11.06 -5.63
C GLN A 84 2.36 -9.57 -5.26
N LEU A 85 1.94 -9.25 -4.04
CA LEU A 85 1.97 -7.88 -3.53
C LEU A 85 3.39 -7.29 -3.49
N LEU A 86 4.38 -8.07 -3.05
CA LEU A 86 5.78 -7.62 -3.05
C LEU A 86 6.32 -7.40 -4.46
N ASP A 87 5.94 -8.24 -5.43
CA ASP A 87 6.33 -8.08 -6.83
C ASP A 87 5.63 -6.87 -7.49
N VAL A 88 4.40 -6.57 -7.06
CA VAL A 88 3.69 -5.33 -7.39
C VAL A 88 4.46 -4.11 -6.84
N LEU A 89 4.84 -4.15 -5.56
CA LEU A 89 5.60 -3.09 -4.88
C LEU A 89 6.97 -2.79 -5.49
N ARG A 90 7.71 -3.82 -5.87
CA ARG A 90 9.00 -3.65 -6.56
C ARG A 90 8.88 -2.91 -7.89
N GLY A 91 7.71 -2.97 -8.53
CA GLY A 91 7.43 -2.17 -9.73
C GLY A 91 7.17 -0.69 -9.44
N TYR A 92 6.81 -0.34 -8.20
CA TYR A 92 6.45 1.02 -7.79
C TYR A 92 7.61 1.84 -7.25
N VAL A 93 8.56 1.19 -6.58
CA VAL A 93 9.76 1.87 -6.08
C VAL A 93 10.67 2.16 -7.27
N LYS A 94 10.51 3.34 -7.88
CA LYS A 94 11.53 3.88 -8.78
C LYS A 94 12.81 4.06 -7.97
N ARG A 95 13.87 3.37 -8.39
CA ARG A 95 15.25 3.63 -7.95
C ARG A 95 15.72 4.97 -8.50
#